data_AF-A0A926C9X5-F1
#
_entry.id   AF-A0A926C9X5-F1
#
_cell.length_a   1.000
_cell.length_b   1.000
_cell.length_c   1.000
_cell.angle_alpha   90.00
_cell.angle_beta   90.00
_cell.angle_gamma   90.00
#
_symmetry.space_group_name_H-M   'P 1'
#
loop_
_entity.id
_entity.type
_entity.pdbx_description
1 polymer ?
#
loop_
_entity_poly.entity_id
_entity_poly.type
_entity_poly.pdbx_seq_one_letter_code
_entity_poly.pdbx_strand_id
1 'polypeptide(L)'
;SDTLFSRSRDDYSSAWLDMSRNGGQLIATDHRCGRQNLLLLKVTGSAFTRFVRDGYTTLPERGDRPLFIALDVFWRYADLAAMLPGTHGYIAAEQVRDVVASVFDQFVSESIQHLVHEIGTRLLARFPHMAEVSFDAQNRTRDPVAASESDPRIKVYSDPFSAFGIIKLTMRRA
;
A
#
# COMPACT_ATOMS: atom_id res chain seq x y z
N SER A 1 5.49 -8.26 -27.55
CA SER A 1 5.54 -7.75 -28.93
C SER A 1 6.24 -6.42 -28.90
N ASP A 2 7.17 -6.16 -29.81
CA ASP A 2 7.88 -4.86 -29.87
C ASP A 2 7.05 -3.78 -30.58
N THR A 3 5.90 -4.16 -31.14
CA THR A 3 5.02 -3.30 -31.93
C THR A 3 3.60 -3.20 -31.38
N LEU A 4 3.22 -4.08 -30.45
CA LEU A 4 1.87 -4.13 -29.87
C LEU A 4 1.95 -4.05 -28.34
N PHE A 5 1.32 -3.01 -27.78
CA PHE A 5 1.22 -2.76 -26.35
C PHE A 5 -0.26 -2.64 -25.95
N SER A 6 -0.60 -3.11 -24.74
CA SER A 6 -1.93 -2.93 -24.16
C SER A 6 -1.94 -1.77 -23.16
N ARG A 7 -3.04 -1.01 -23.16
CA ARG A 7 -3.25 0.02 -22.13
C ARG A 7 -3.74 -0.64 -20.85
N SER A 8 -2.90 -0.67 -19.82
CA SER A 8 -3.33 -1.02 -18.46
C SER A 8 -4.16 0.12 -17.84
N ARG A 9 -5.11 -0.25 -16.98
CA ARG A 9 -5.89 0.67 -16.13
C ARG A 9 -5.69 0.34 -14.64
N ASP A 10 -4.62 -0.37 -14.32
CA ASP A 10 -4.32 -0.89 -12.99
C ASP A 10 -3.53 0.17 -12.19
N ASP A 11 -2.53 -0.29 -11.44
CA ASP A 11 -1.63 0.57 -10.71
C ASP A 11 -0.63 1.29 -11.63
N TYR A 12 -0.26 2.52 -11.27
CA TYR A 12 0.61 3.37 -12.07
C TYR A 12 1.62 4.14 -11.22
N SER A 13 2.72 4.52 -11.84
CA SER A 13 3.78 5.32 -11.22
C SER A 13 3.42 6.81 -11.26
N SER A 14 3.74 7.54 -10.20
CA SER A 14 3.59 9.00 -10.15
C SER A 14 4.85 9.67 -9.62
N ALA A 15 5.06 10.91 -10.04
CA ALA A 15 6.10 11.78 -9.54
C ALA A 15 5.56 13.21 -9.45
N TRP A 16 5.98 13.92 -8.41
CA TRP A 16 5.65 15.29 -8.16
C TRP A 16 6.89 16.03 -7.68
N LEU A 17 7.05 17.28 -8.13
CA LEU A 17 8.22 18.11 -7.87
C LEU A 17 7.76 19.56 -7.76
N ASP A 18 8.08 20.20 -6.64
CA ASP A 18 7.94 21.64 -6.47
C ASP A 18 9.27 22.34 -6.72
N MET A 19 9.23 23.48 -7.40
CA MET A 19 10.40 24.27 -7.73
C MET A 19 10.16 25.75 -7.46
N SER A 20 11.20 26.44 -6.99
CA SER A 20 11.19 27.89 -6.79
C SER A 20 12.43 28.55 -7.38
N ARG A 21 12.41 29.87 -7.51
CA ARG A 21 13.60 30.66 -7.88
C ARG A 21 14.21 31.28 -6.63
N ASN A 22 15.51 31.09 -6.44
CA ASN A 22 16.30 31.75 -5.42
C ASN A 22 17.54 32.38 -6.08
N GLY A 23 17.69 33.71 -5.99
CA GLY A 23 18.84 34.42 -6.58
C GLY A 23 19.05 34.20 -8.08
N GLY A 24 17.96 33.98 -8.84
CA GLY A 24 18.01 33.69 -10.28
C GLY A 24 18.22 32.21 -10.66
N GLN A 25 18.54 31.35 -9.69
CA GLN A 25 18.64 29.90 -9.89
C GLN A 25 17.31 29.19 -9.60
N LEU A 26 16.99 28.16 -10.39
CA LEU A 26 15.87 27.26 -10.12
C LEU A 26 16.32 26.18 -9.14
N ILE A 27 15.58 26.00 -8.05
CA ILE A 27 15.83 24.98 -7.04
C ILE A 27 14.56 24.13 -6.85
N ALA A 28 14.74 22.83 -6.64
CA ALA A 28 13.66 21.97 -6.16
C ALA A 28 13.45 22.20 -4.67
N THR A 29 12.21 22.41 -4.25
CA THR A 29 11.84 22.69 -2.85
C THR A 29 11.13 21.51 -2.19
N ASP A 30 10.47 20.67 -2.98
CA ASP A 30 9.82 19.46 -2.50
C ASP A 30 9.72 18.45 -3.66
N HIS A 31 9.62 17.16 -3.34
CA HIS A 31 9.37 16.08 -4.26
C HIS A 31 8.61 14.93 -3.59
N ARG A 32 7.92 14.15 -4.41
CA ARG A 32 7.26 12.91 -4.00
C ARG A 32 7.17 11.95 -5.18
N CYS A 33 7.64 10.73 -4.99
CA CYS A 33 7.43 9.63 -5.94
C CYS A 33 6.31 8.73 -5.42
N GLY A 34 5.67 7.95 -6.30
CA GLY A 34 4.58 7.10 -5.90
C GLY A 34 4.29 5.93 -6.83
N ARG A 35 3.61 4.94 -6.26
CA ARG A 35 2.89 3.88 -6.94
C ARG A 35 1.45 3.90 -6.43
N GLN A 36 0.50 4.13 -7.31
CA GLN A 36 -0.88 4.41 -6.94
C GLN A 36 -1.84 3.40 -7.57
N ASN A 37 -3.05 3.31 -7.02
CA ASN A 37 -4.13 2.45 -7.46
C ASN A 37 -3.83 0.95 -7.36
N LEU A 38 -3.03 0.54 -6.36
CA LEU A 38 -2.83 -0.88 -6.06
C LEU A 38 -4.11 -1.46 -5.48
N LEU A 39 -4.64 -2.52 -6.08
CA LEU A 39 -5.80 -3.27 -5.60
C LEU A 39 -5.34 -4.69 -5.28
N LEU A 40 -5.27 -5.03 -3.99
CA LEU A 40 -4.68 -6.28 -3.52
C LEU A 40 -5.65 -7.04 -2.63
N LEU A 41 -5.96 -8.28 -3.02
CA LEU A 41 -6.77 -9.21 -2.24
C LEU A 41 -5.89 -10.36 -1.73
N LYS A 42 -5.85 -10.54 -0.42
CA LYS A 42 -5.30 -11.74 0.23
C LYS A 42 -6.45 -12.54 0.82
N VAL A 43 -6.57 -13.81 0.47
CA VAL A 43 -7.77 -14.62 0.81
C VAL A 43 -7.75 -15.22 2.23
N THR A 44 -6.58 -15.26 2.87
CA THR A 44 -6.36 -15.77 4.25
C THR A 44 -5.08 -15.16 4.82
N GLY A 45 -4.80 -15.35 6.10
CA GLY A 45 -3.63 -14.79 6.77
C GLY A 45 -3.79 -13.31 7.12
N SER A 46 -5.04 -12.89 7.39
CA SER A 46 -5.33 -11.59 7.97
C SER A 46 -6.34 -11.73 9.10
N ALA A 47 -5.97 -11.26 10.28
CA ALA A 47 -6.85 -11.13 11.43
C ALA A 47 -7.34 -9.68 11.56
N PHE A 48 -8.44 -9.51 12.28
CA PHE A 48 -8.85 -8.25 12.88
C PHE A 48 -9.60 -8.57 14.18
N THR A 49 -8.87 -8.50 15.29
CA THR A 49 -9.31 -8.90 16.63
C THR A 49 -8.83 -7.89 17.66
N ARG A 50 -9.30 -8.00 18.92
CA ARG A 50 -8.82 -7.22 20.08
C ARG A 50 -8.97 -5.71 19.91
N PHE A 51 -9.92 -5.25 19.09
CA PHE A 51 -10.30 -3.85 19.01
C PHE A 51 -11.23 -3.48 20.17
N VAL A 52 -11.34 -2.18 20.45
CA VAL A 52 -12.21 -1.65 21.51
C VAL A 52 -13.64 -2.12 21.28
N ARG A 53 -14.29 -2.59 22.36
CA ARG A 53 -15.70 -2.99 22.35
C ARG A 53 -16.49 -2.10 23.28
N ASP A 54 -17.51 -1.46 22.74
CA ASP A 54 -18.43 -0.57 23.44
C ASP A 54 -19.85 -0.66 22.85
N GLY A 55 -20.75 0.25 23.26
CA GLY A 55 -22.13 0.31 22.77
C GLY A 55 -22.27 0.62 21.27
N TYR A 56 -21.20 0.99 20.57
CA TYR A 56 -21.19 1.26 19.12
C TYR A 56 -20.57 0.11 18.32
N THR A 57 -20.04 -0.92 18.98
CA THR A 57 -19.25 -1.97 18.32
C THR A 57 -20.13 -3.14 17.89
N THR A 58 -20.53 -3.15 16.62
CA THR A 58 -21.31 -4.25 16.01
C THR A 58 -20.43 -5.26 15.25
N LEU A 59 -19.20 -4.87 14.90
CA LEU A 59 -18.31 -5.68 14.08
C LEU A 59 -17.85 -6.94 14.86
N PRO A 60 -17.96 -8.15 14.26
CA PRO A 60 -17.41 -9.36 14.85
C PRO A 60 -15.89 -9.39 14.70
N GLU A 61 -15.22 -9.98 15.69
CA GLU A 61 -13.81 -10.32 15.55
C GLU A 61 -13.63 -11.41 14.51
N ARG A 62 -12.53 -11.33 13.75
CA ARG A 62 -12.17 -12.36 12.77
C ARG A 62 -10.71 -12.73 12.94
N GLY A 63 -10.46 -13.95 13.42
CA GLY A 63 -9.10 -14.50 13.51
C GLY A 63 -8.48 -14.80 12.14
N ASP A 64 -9.32 -15.00 11.12
CA ASP A 64 -8.90 -15.03 9.71
C ASP A 64 -10.02 -14.47 8.83
N ARG A 65 -9.64 -13.68 7.83
CA ARG A 65 -10.54 -13.12 6.81
C ARG A 65 -9.78 -12.84 5.51
N PRO A 66 -10.48 -12.85 4.37
CA PRO A 66 -9.97 -12.16 3.20
C PRO A 66 -9.79 -10.68 3.54
N LEU A 67 -8.67 -10.11 3.11
CA LEU A 67 -8.41 -8.68 3.22
C LEU A 67 -8.24 -8.13 1.81
N PHE A 68 -9.13 -7.21 1.43
CA PHE A 68 -9.04 -6.46 0.19
C PHE A 68 -8.69 -5.01 0.51
N ILE A 69 -7.58 -4.52 -0.05
CA ILE A 69 -7.13 -3.13 0.12
C ILE A 69 -7.00 -2.43 -1.22
N ALA A 70 -7.34 -1.14 -1.22
CA ALA A 70 -6.79 -0.18 -2.19
C ALA A 70 -5.64 0.56 -1.51
N LEU A 71 -4.51 0.71 -2.20
CA LEU A 71 -3.30 1.26 -1.61
C LEU A 71 -2.58 2.18 -2.59
N ASP A 72 -2.29 3.40 -2.13
CA ASP A 72 -1.29 4.27 -2.71
C ASP A 72 -0.07 4.28 -1.79
N VAL A 73 1.12 4.13 -2.37
CA VAL A 73 2.40 4.19 -1.67
C VAL A 73 3.21 5.33 -2.26
N PHE A 74 3.71 6.21 -1.40
CA PHE A 74 4.57 7.32 -1.78
C PHE A 74 5.90 7.24 -1.05
N TRP A 75 6.94 7.82 -1.64
CA TRP A 75 8.23 7.95 -0.98
C TRP A 75 8.95 9.23 -1.36
N ARG A 76 9.89 9.59 -0.49
CA ARG A 76 10.81 10.72 -0.70
C ARG A 76 12.24 10.22 -0.55
N TYR A 77 13.11 10.73 -1.40
CA TYR A 77 14.54 10.45 -1.35
C TYR A 77 15.22 11.33 -0.31
N ALA A 78 16.26 10.81 0.32
CA ALA A 78 17.17 11.60 1.17
C ALA A 78 17.96 12.63 0.35
N ASP A 79 18.35 12.24 -0.87
CA ASP A 79 19.06 13.07 -1.84
C ASP A 79 18.30 13.06 -3.17
N LEU A 80 17.94 14.25 -3.66
CA LEU A 80 17.26 14.42 -4.94
C LEU A 80 18.08 13.89 -6.12
N ALA A 81 19.42 13.94 -6.06
CA ALA A 81 20.24 13.44 -7.16
C ALA A 81 20.06 11.92 -7.37
N ALA A 82 19.75 11.17 -6.30
CA ALA A 82 19.48 9.74 -6.35
C ALA A 82 18.18 9.37 -7.09
N MET A 83 17.29 10.35 -7.34
CA MET A 83 16.05 10.09 -8.10
C MET A 83 16.27 10.04 -9.61
N LEU A 84 17.46 10.41 -10.10
CA LEU A 84 17.75 10.45 -11.52
C LEU A 84 18.00 9.03 -12.08
N PRO A 85 17.48 8.71 -13.29
CA PRO A 85 17.75 7.44 -13.94
C PRO A 85 19.25 7.20 -14.15
N GLY A 86 19.67 5.93 -14.02
CA GLY A 86 21.08 5.54 -14.18
C GLY A 86 21.95 5.75 -12.95
N THR A 87 21.41 6.35 -11.88
CA THR A 87 22.08 6.36 -10.58
C THR A 87 21.85 5.06 -9.83
N HIS A 88 22.80 4.66 -8.96
CA HIS A 88 22.63 3.50 -8.08
C HIS A 88 21.52 3.68 -7.04
N GLY A 89 21.03 4.92 -6.87
CA GLY A 89 20.02 5.26 -5.87
C GLY A 89 18.59 5.24 -6.37
N TYR A 90 18.36 5.10 -7.69
CA TYR A 90 17.03 5.14 -8.27
C TYR A 90 16.15 4.00 -7.76
N ILE A 91 14.96 4.34 -7.26
CA ILE A 91 13.95 3.39 -6.78
C ILE A 91 12.87 3.28 -7.86
N ALA A 92 12.86 2.15 -8.57
CA ALA A 92 11.80 1.86 -9.53
C ALA A 92 10.47 1.57 -8.82
N ALA A 93 9.39 2.20 -9.27
CA ALA A 93 8.07 2.08 -8.66
C ALA A 93 7.53 0.63 -8.71
N GLU A 94 7.90 -0.12 -9.75
CA GLU A 94 7.59 -1.54 -9.91
C GLU A 94 8.22 -2.36 -8.78
N GLN A 95 9.44 -2.04 -8.35
CA GLN A 95 10.08 -2.73 -7.22
C GLN A 95 9.38 -2.43 -5.90
N VAL A 96 8.87 -1.21 -5.72
CA VAL A 96 8.04 -0.84 -4.56
C VAL A 96 6.76 -1.67 -4.54
N ARG A 97 6.06 -1.77 -5.68
CA ARG A 97 4.89 -2.66 -5.83
C ARG A 97 5.23 -4.11 -5.46
N ASP A 98 6.34 -4.62 -5.96
CA ASP A 98 6.72 -6.02 -5.74
C ASP A 98 7.04 -6.29 -4.26
N VAL A 99 7.66 -5.34 -3.56
CA VAL A 99 7.85 -5.42 -2.09
C VAL A 99 6.51 -5.42 -1.38
N VAL A 100 5.60 -4.49 -1.72
CA VAL A 100 4.26 -4.41 -1.13
C VAL A 100 3.53 -5.75 -1.27
N ALA A 101 3.51 -6.32 -2.48
CA ALA A 101 2.85 -7.59 -2.75
C ALA A 101 3.51 -8.75 -2.00
N SER A 102 4.84 -8.83 -1.99
CA SER A 102 5.60 -9.87 -1.30
C SER A 102 5.38 -9.83 0.22
N VAL A 103 5.38 -8.63 0.82
CA VAL A 103 5.12 -8.47 2.26
C VAL A 103 3.68 -8.85 2.58
N PHE A 104 2.72 -8.40 1.76
CA PHE A 104 1.32 -8.73 2.00
C PHE A 104 1.08 -10.25 1.91
N ASP A 105 1.71 -10.96 0.98
CA ASP A 105 1.67 -12.42 0.89
C ASP A 105 2.26 -13.11 2.14
N GLN A 106 3.48 -12.75 2.53
CA GLN A 106 4.24 -13.45 3.58
C GLN A 106 3.78 -13.12 5.00
N PHE A 107 3.24 -11.92 5.21
CA PHE A 107 2.95 -11.41 6.54
C PHE A 107 1.54 -11.74 7.01
N VAL A 108 1.40 -12.30 8.20
CA VAL A 108 0.10 -12.48 8.87
C VAL A 108 -0.26 -11.17 9.56
N SER A 109 -1.10 -10.36 8.92
CA SER A 109 -1.45 -9.03 9.43
C SER A 109 -2.62 -9.06 10.42
N GLU A 110 -2.51 -8.32 11.51
CA GLU A 110 -3.57 -8.14 12.53
C GLU A 110 -4.51 -6.96 12.23
N SER A 111 -4.13 -6.11 11.29
CA SER A 111 -4.88 -4.96 10.81
C SER A 111 -4.19 -4.37 9.56
N ILE A 112 -4.86 -3.44 8.86
CA ILE A 112 -4.22 -2.70 7.76
C ILE A 112 -3.08 -1.83 8.31
N GLN A 113 -3.25 -1.25 9.50
CA GLN A 113 -2.23 -0.47 10.20
C GLN A 113 -0.96 -1.30 10.43
N HIS A 114 -1.11 -2.54 10.90
CA HIS A 114 0.00 -3.47 11.10
C HIS A 114 0.69 -3.81 9.77
N LEU A 115 -0.10 -4.08 8.74
CA LEU A 115 0.39 -4.40 7.40
C LEU A 115 1.22 -3.24 6.80
N VAL A 116 0.69 -2.02 6.77
CA VAL A 116 1.39 -0.88 6.17
C VAL A 116 2.64 -0.48 6.96
N HIS A 117 2.65 -0.70 8.28
CA HIS A 117 3.85 -0.53 9.09
C HIS A 117 4.95 -1.55 8.70
N GLU A 118 4.60 -2.83 8.55
CA GLU A 118 5.57 -3.85 8.10
C GLU A 118 6.07 -3.55 6.68
N ILE A 119 5.18 -3.19 5.76
CA ILE A 119 5.56 -2.77 4.40
C ILE A 119 6.55 -1.60 4.46
N GLY A 120 6.25 -0.56 5.24
CA GLY A 120 7.12 0.60 5.37
C GLY A 120 8.49 0.25 5.96
N THR A 121 8.52 -0.63 6.96
CA THR A 121 9.76 -1.15 7.55
C THR A 121 10.62 -1.86 6.50
N ARG A 122 10.00 -2.72 5.67
CA ARG A 122 10.70 -3.47 4.62
C ARG A 122 11.17 -2.58 3.47
N LEU A 123 10.38 -1.59 3.08
CA LEU A 123 10.76 -0.61 2.07
C LEU A 123 11.95 0.24 2.52
N LEU A 124 11.91 0.78 3.74
CA LEU A 124 13.03 1.55 4.30
C LEU A 124 14.29 0.67 4.47
N ALA A 125 14.15 -0.61 4.84
CA ALA A 125 15.30 -1.51 4.91
C ALA A 125 15.90 -1.80 3.51
N ARG A 126 15.06 -2.03 2.50
CA ARG A 126 15.50 -2.40 1.14
C ARG A 126 16.08 -1.23 0.36
N PHE A 127 15.59 -0.01 0.58
CA PHE A 127 15.97 1.17 -0.20
C PHE A 127 16.66 2.21 0.69
N PRO A 128 18.01 2.18 0.81
CA PRO A 128 18.76 3.11 1.66
C PRO A 128 18.53 4.59 1.32
N HIS A 129 18.30 4.90 0.04
CA HIS A 129 18.04 6.26 -0.43
C HIS A 129 16.61 6.75 -0.14
N MET A 130 15.72 5.87 0.32
CA MET A 130 14.38 6.24 0.80
C MET A 130 14.49 6.83 2.21
N ALA A 131 14.17 8.11 2.35
CA ALA A 131 14.15 8.84 3.62
C ALA A 131 12.78 8.72 4.31
N GLU A 132 11.71 8.69 3.52
CA GLU A 132 10.34 8.66 3.98
C GLU A 132 9.51 7.76 3.06
N VAL A 133 8.58 7.02 3.66
CA VAL A 133 7.50 6.31 2.96
C VAL A 133 6.17 6.68 3.58
N SER A 134 5.15 6.91 2.76
CA SER A 134 3.79 7.16 3.21
C SER A 134 2.76 6.33 2.45
N PHE A 135 1.66 6.04 3.12
CA PHE A 135 0.61 5.15 2.65
C PHE A 135 -0.74 5.84 2.77
N ASP A 136 -1.54 5.75 1.71
CA ASP A 136 -2.97 6.01 1.73
C ASP A 136 -3.69 4.70 1.40
N ALA A 137 -4.18 4.02 2.44
CA ALA A 137 -4.83 2.71 2.32
C ALA A 137 -6.33 2.81 2.59
N GLN A 138 -7.11 2.00 1.88
CA GLN A 138 -8.55 1.87 2.06
C GLN A 138 -8.93 0.41 2.26
N ASN A 139 -9.78 0.13 3.25
CA ASN A 139 -10.34 -1.20 3.45
C ASN A 139 -11.51 -1.42 2.47
N ARG A 140 -11.32 -2.30 1.50
CA ARG A 140 -12.33 -2.70 0.51
C ARG A 140 -12.84 -4.13 0.73
N THR A 141 -12.62 -4.69 1.92
CA THR A 141 -12.99 -6.09 2.23
C THR A 141 -14.47 -6.34 2.01
N ARG A 142 -14.78 -7.46 1.35
CA ARG A 142 -16.13 -7.89 0.99
C ARG A 142 -16.84 -8.57 2.15
N ASP A 143 -18.18 -8.49 2.17
CA ASP A 143 -19.01 -9.12 3.19
C ASP A 143 -19.28 -10.60 2.85
N PRO A 144 -19.16 -11.52 3.81
CA PRO A 144 -19.49 -12.93 3.58
C PRO A 144 -21.01 -13.11 3.45
N VAL A 145 -21.43 -13.89 2.46
CA VAL A 145 -22.85 -14.16 2.16
C VAL A 145 -23.20 -15.63 2.40
N ALA A 146 -22.32 -16.55 2.02
CA ALA A 146 -22.54 -17.98 2.20
C ALA A 146 -21.21 -18.74 2.36
N ALA A 147 -21.27 -19.95 2.91
CA ALA A 147 -20.18 -20.90 2.93
C ALA A 147 -20.74 -22.29 2.62
N SER A 148 -19.92 -23.16 2.03
CA SER A 148 -20.31 -24.55 1.82
C SER A 148 -20.40 -25.29 3.16
N GLU A 149 -21.42 -26.13 3.32
CA GLU A 149 -21.58 -27.02 4.46
C GLU A 149 -20.57 -28.20 4.43
N SER A 150 -20.07 -28.54 3.24
CA SER A 150 -19.19 -29.70 3.03
C SER A 150 -17.70 -29.36 2.89
N ASP A 151 -17.37 -28.12 2.53
CA ASP A 151 -15.98 -27.66 2.42
C ASP A 151 -15.83 -26.22 2.94
N PRO A 152 -15.20 -26.00 4.12
CA PRO A 152 -15.07 -24.68 4.73
C PRO A 152 -14.20 -23.70 3.94
N ARG A 153 -13.48 -24.16 2.90
CA ARG A 153 -12.70 -23.30 2.00
C ARG A 153 -13.58 -22.60 0.96
N ILE A 154 -14.76 -23.16 0.67
CA ILE A 154 -15.68 -22.59 -0.31
C ILE A 154 -16.55 -21.55 0.41
N LYS A 155 -16.30 -20.28 0.10
CA LYS A 155 -16.99 -19.12 0.68
C LYS A 155 -17.42 -18.16 -0.42
N VAL A 156 -18.58 -17.55 -0.26
CA VAL A 156 -19.17 -16.57 -1.18
C VAL A 156 -19.19 -15.21 -0.49
N TYR A 157 -18.77 -14.18 -1.22
CA TYR A 157 -18.71 -12.80 -0.73
C TYR A 157 -19.40 -11.85 -1.70
N SER A 158 -19.90 -10.73 -1.19
CA SER A 158 -20.50 -9.64 -1.98
C SER A 158 -19.89 -8.30 -1.62
N ASP A 159 -20.10 -7.30 -2.47
CA ASP A 159 -19.68 -5.93 -2.17
C ASP A 159 -20.31 -5.45 -0.84
N PRO A 160 -19.53 -4.77 0.00
CA PRO A 160 -20.03 -4.27 1.28
C PRO A 160 -20.87 -3.01 1.09
N PHE A 161 -21.45 -2.52 2.18
CA PHE A 161 -21.95 -1.15 2.24
C PHE A 161 -20.86 -0.13 1.86
N SER A 162 -21.25 1.04 1.34
CA SER A 162 -20.32 1.99 0.71
C SER A 162 -19.28 2.63 1.64
N ALA A 163 -19.45 2.50 2.96
CA ALA A 163 -18.48 2.98 3.93
C ALA A 163 -17.20 2.11 3.93
N PHE A 164 -16.04 2.75 3.89
CA PHE A 164 -14.74 2.09 3.96
C PHE A 164 -13.82 2.78 4.96
N GLY A 165 -12.98 1.99 5.63
CA GLY A 165 -11.94 2.51 6.52
C GLY A 165 -10.78 3.10 5.72
N ILE A 166 -10.23 4.22 6.19
CA ILE A 166 -9.04 4.87 5.62
C ILE A 166 -7.91 4.80 6.63
N ILE A 167 -6.74 4.38 6.18
CA ILE A 167 -5.53 4.34 6.99
C ILE A 167 -4.47 5.19 6.28
N LYS A 168 -3.95 6.19 6.99
CA LYS A 168 -2.82 6.99 6.54
C LYS A 168 -1.67 6.81 7.52
N LEU A 169 -0.50 6.44 7.00
CA LEU A 169 0.71 6.28 7.80
C LEU A 169 1.89 6.90 7.05
N THR A 170 2.73 7.64 7.76
CA THR A 170 4.03 8.12 7.26
C THR A 170 5.12 7.63 8.19
N MET A 171 6.16 7.04 7.62
CA MET A 171 7.31 6.51 8.33
C MET A 171 8.56 7.19 7.77
N ARG A 172 9.44 7.64 8.67
CA ARG A 172 10.71 8.29 8.33
C ARG A 172 11.86 7.45 8.86
N ARG A 173 12.96 7.45 8.13
CA ARG A 173 14.24 6.97 8.65
C ARG A 173 14.67 7.91 9.79
N ALA A 174 15.05 7.33 10.92
CA ALA A 174 15.61 8.06 12.07
C ALA A 174 17.01 8.60 11.75
#